data_AF-A0AAD4MKK0-F1
#
_entry.id   AF-A0AAD4MKK0-F1
#
_cell.length_a   1.000
_cell.length_b   1.000
_cell.length_c   1.000
_cell.angle_alpha   90.00
_cell.angle_beta   90.00
_cell.angle_gamma   90.00
#
_symmetry.space_group_name_H-M   'P 1'
#
loop_
_entity.id
_entity.type
_entity.pdbx_description
1 polymer ?
#
loop_
_entity_poly.entity_id
_entity_poly.type
_entity_poly.pdbx_seq_one_letter_code
_entity_poly.pdbx_strand_id
1 'polypeptide(L)'
;MQTILENQRLLLIFSVFFLLCTVLRAMPTKDDSWAENDDDLFDEEVEDEDSVFEEVPKPTNTNQKNRRSSEKGQNMMECQRAYEEVISHHCRYPGMIDPCYNQNGDHSSHSPRIDISKKIQSTVRQCCESSCPLDRLEKLCCRTSTCLKKCYGTHLLDGIPQDADAYKYLDEVPENGADVAHLNYLHRSGINYGNDITRIELNKDDPLIMHKWLASWEQMEGDEKHVSVMRLDQVMSLKGWEIPFTRTYLKAYQVKCEK
;
A
#
# COMPACT_ATOMS: atom_id res chain seq x y z
N MET A 1 50.41 -14.47 9.44
CA MET A 1 49.49 -14.90 10.52
C MET A 1 48.05 -14.42 10.28
N GLN A 2 47.84 -13.27 9.63
CA GLN A 2 46.51 -12.71 9.29
C GLN A 2 45.74 -13.52 8.22
N THR A 3 46.43 -14.06 7.21
CA THR A 3 45.85 -14.87 6.13
C THR A 3 45.35 -16.26 6.57
N ILE A 4 45.83 -16.79 7.69
CA ILE A 4 45.36 -18.09 8.24
C ILE A 4 44.00 -17.92 8.92
N LEU A 5 43.74 -16.75 9.53
CA LEU A 5 42.46 -16.43 10.17
C LEU A 5 41.32 -16.20 9.15
N GLU A 6 41.62 -15.65 7.97
CA GLU A 6 40.62 -15.47 6.91
C GLU A 6 40.17 -16.78 6.27
N ASN A 7 41.10 -17.73 6.06
CA ASN A 7 40.76 -19.05 5.51
C ASN A 7 39.95 -19.91 6.49
N GLN A 8 40.13 -19.76 7.81
CA GLN A 8 39.29 -20.43 8.79
C GLN A 8 37.88 -19.85 8.87
N ARG A 9 37.71 -18.53 8.62
CA ARG A 9 36.39 -17.90 8.53
C ARG A 9 35.61 -18.40 7.31
N LEU A 10 36.27 -18.54 6.15
CA LEU A 10 35.64 -19.08 4.94
C LEU A 10 35.20 -20.54 5.11
N LEU A 11 36.03 -21.39 5.74
CA LEU A 11 35.65 -22.79 6.00
C LEU A 11 34.46 -22.91 6.96
N LEU A 12 34.39 -22.05 7.98
CA LEU A 12 33.22 -21.99 8.87
C LEU A 12 31.97 -21.50 8.13
N ILE A 13 32.09 -20.49 7.26
CA ILE A 13 30.99 -20.01 6.41
C ILE A 13 30.45 -21.13 5.51
N PHE A 14 31.33 -21.83 4.79
CA PHE A 14 30.92 -22.95 3.93
C PHE A 14 30.26 -24.06 4.74
N SER A 15 30.77 -24.38 5.93
CA SER A 15 30.18 -25.42 6.79
C SER A 15 28.80 -25.06 7.32
N VAL A 16 28.57 -23.79 7.73
CA VAL A 16 27.27 -23.30 8.21
C VAL A 16 26.27 -23.23 7.06
N PHE A 17 26.68 -22.77 5.89
CA PHE A 17 25.83 -22.71 4.70
C PHE A 17 25.42 -24.12 4.24
N PHE A 18 26.36 -25.07 4.23
CA PHE A 18 26.06 -26.47 3.92
C PHE A 18 25.11 -27.07 4.97
N LEU A 19 25.33 -26.81 6.26
CA LEU A 19 24.42 -27.27 7.31
C LEU A 19 23.02 -26.67 7.16
N LEU A 20 22.91 -25.37 6.86
CA LEU A 20 21.63 -24.69 6.68
C LEU A 20 20.87 -25.25 5.48
N CYS A 21 21.54 -25.43 4.33
CA CYS A 21 20.94 -26.06 3.15
C CYS A 21 20.55 -27.52 3.40
N THR A 22 21.32 -28.26 4.20
CA THR A 22 21.01 -29.65 4.52
C THR A 22 19.83 -29.74 5.49
N VAL A 23 19.76 -28.84 6.48
CA VAL A 23 18.63 -28.75 7.43
C VAL A 23 17.35 -28.30 6.72
N LEU A 24 17.43 -27.34 5.80
CA LEU A 24 16.29 -26.90 4.99
C LEU A 24 15.81 -28.00 4.02
N ARG A 25 16.72 -28.83 3.48
CA ARG A 25 16.35 -30.03 2.71
C ARG A 25 15.84 -31.20 3.54
N ALA A 26 16.21 -31.28 4.83
CA ALA A 26 15.83 -32.37 5.73
C ALA A 26 14.55 -32.09 6.53
N MET A 27 13.92 -30.92 6.35
CA MET A 27 12.58 -30.69 6.89
C MET A 27 11.59 -31.60 6.16
N PRO A 28 10.83 -32.44 6.87
CA PRO A 28 9.88 -33.34 6.24
C PRO A 28 8.78 -32.52 5.56
N THR A 29 8.74 -32.54 4.22
CA THR A 29 7.55 -32.20 3.47
C THR A 29 6.49 -33.22 3.86
N LYS A 30 5.54 -32.81 4.70
CA LYS A 30 4.38 -33.62 4.98
C LYS A 30 3.44 -33.46 3.80
N ASP A 31 3.26 -34.58 3.10
CA ASP A 31 2.27 -34.86 2.07
C ASP A 31 2.60 -34.33 0.66
N ASP A 32 3.55 -35.01 0.00
CA ASP A 32 3.70 -35.00 -1.45
C ASP A 32 2.56 -35.81 -2.09
N SER A 33 1.57 -35.13 -2.66
CA SER A 33 0.62 -35.76 -3.58
C SER A 33 0.18 -34.85 -4.73
N TRP A 34 1.01 -33.92 -5.22
CA TRP A 34 0.73 -33.23 -6.49
C TRP A 34 2.04 -32.90 -7.18
N ALA A 35 2.56 -33.86 -7.92
CA ALA A 35 3.60 -33.65 -8.92
C ALA A 35 3.00 -34.10 -10.26
N GLU A 36 2.43 -33.16 -11.00
CA GLU A 36 2.34 -33.26 -12.45
C GLU A 36 2.77 -31.91 -13.04
N ASN A 37 3.90 -32.00 -13.76
CA ASN A 37 4.29 -31.32 -14.98
C ASN A 37 3.75 -29.90 -15.22
N ASP A 38 4.67 -28.94 -15.36
CA ASP A 38 4.58 -27.89 -16.38
C ASP A 38 6.01 -27.43 -16.72
N ASP A 39 6.52 -27.93 -17.84
CA ASP A 39 7.67 -27.36 -18.55
C ASP A 39 7.13 -26.26 -19.47
N ASP A 40 7.15 -25.00 -19.02
CA ASP A 40 6.97 -23.85 -19.90
C ASP A 40 8.16 -22.90 -19.80
N LEU A 41 8.94 -22.90 -20.87
CA LEU A 41 9.91 -21.87 -21.22
C LEU A 41 9.21 -20.50 -21.25
N PHE A 42 9.67 -19.57 -20.43
CA PHE A 42 9.40 -18.15 -20.63
C PHE A 42 10.63 -17.49 -21.26
N ASP A 43 10.53 -17.21 -22.57
CA ASP A 43 11.31 -16.17 -23.23
C ASP A 43 10.62 -14.82 -22.91
N GLU A 44 11.27 -13.99 -22.10
CA GLU A 44 10.76 -12.67 -21.72
C GLU A 44 11.37 -11.62 -22.67
N GLU A 45 10.65 -11.30 -23.74
CA GLU A 45 10.87 -10.07 -24.51
C GLU A 45 10.28 -8.90 -23.72
N VAL A 46 11.14 -7.96 -23.34
CA VAL A 46 10.77 -6.70 -22.69
C VAL A 46 10.35 -5.71 -23.77
N GLU A 47 9.04 -5.46 -23.89
CA GLU A 47 8.52 -4.28 -24.58
C GLU A 47 8.17 -3.19 -23.56
N ASP A 48 8.66 -1.97 -23.84
CA ASP A 48 8.43 -0.75 -23.08
C ASP A 48 6.95 -0.32 -23.19
N GLU A 49 6.17 -0.40 -22.11
CA GLU A 49 4.82 0.18 -22.06
C GLU A 49 4.84 1.61 -21.50
N ASP A 50 4.44 2.54 -22.36
CA ASP A 50 4.07 3.91 -22.05
C ASP A 50 2.91 3.98 -21.05
N SER A 51 3.00 4.92 -20.10
CA SER A 51 2.05 5.16 -19.02
C SER A 51 0.61 5.39 -19.50
N VAL A 52 -0.25 4.39 -19.31
CA VAL A 52 -1.70 4.49 -19.44
C VAL A 52 -2.30 4.87 -18.08
N PHE A 53 -3.03 5.98 -18.03
CA PHE A 53 -3.84 6.37 -16.87
C PHE A 53 -4.90 5.28 -16.57
N GLU A 54 -4.91 4.75 -15.34
CA GLU A 54 -5.92 3.79 -14.90
C GLU A 54 -7.34 4.38 -14.99
N GLU A 55 -8.17 3.81 -15.87
CA GLU A 55 -9.62 3.97 -15.81
C GLU A 55 -10.16 3.15 -14.63
N VAL A 56 -11.04 3.73 -13.82
CA VAL A 56 -11.76 3.00 -12.77
C VAL A 56 -12.56 1.87 -13.44
N PRO A 57 -12.32 0.59 -13.09
CA PRO A 57 -12.95 -0.53 -13.79
C PRO A 57 -14.47 -0.52 -13.61
N LYS A 58 -15.20 -0.59 -14.72
CA LYS A 58 -16.65 -0.82 -14.71
C LYS A 58 -16.93 -2.24 -14.23
N PRO A 59 -17.95 -2.48 -13.37
CA PRO A 59 -18.38 -3.82 -13.04
C PRO A 59 -18.96 -4.51 -14.29
N THR A 60 -18.24 -5.50 -14.83
CA THR A 60 -18.68 -6.33 -15.96
C THR A 60 -19.66 -7.39 -15.47
N ASN A 61 -20.87 -7.40 -16.03
CA ASN A 61 -21.89 -8.41 -15.73
C ASN A 61 -22.17 -9.26 -16.99
N THR A 62 -21.62 -10.47 -17.01
CA THR A 62 -21.84 -11.48 -18.05
C THR A 62 -23.00 -12.39 -17.63
N ASN A 63 -24.03 -12.42 -18.48
CA ASN A 63 -25.14 -13.39 -18.56
C ASN A 63 -26.56 -12.90 -18.21
N GLN A 64 -27.48 -13.45 -19.02
CA GLN A 64 -28.94 -13.56 -18.88
C GLN A 64 -29.83 -12.41 -19.39
N LYS A 65 -30.07 -12.45 -20.71
CA LYS A 65 -31.34 -12.02 -21.32
C LYS A 65 -32.48 -12.85 -20.72
N ASN A 66 -33.25 -12.29 -19.77
CA ASN A 66 -34.73 -12.37 -19.68
C ASN A 66 -35.32 -11.89 -18.33
N ARG A 67 -34.77 -10.82 -17.72
CA ARG A 67 -35.35 -10.13 -16.54
C ARG A 67 -35.17 -8.60 -16.61
N ARG A 68 -35.40 -8.03 -17.80
CA ARG A 68 -34.92 -6.70 -18.24
C ARG A 68 -35.40 -5.46 -17.47
N SER A 69 -36.47 -5.50 -16.68
CA SER A 69 -36.94 -4.30 -15.96
C SER A 69 -36.50 -4.23 -14.50
N SER A 70 -36.40 -5.38 -13.81
CA SER A 70 -36.00 -5.44 -12.40
C SER A 70 -34.47 -5.37 -12.23
N GLU A 71 -33.71 -6.03 -13.12
CA GLU A 71 -32.24 -6.07 -13.05
C GLU A 71 -31.59 -4.72 -13.38
N LYS A 72 -32.20 -3.94 -14.29
CA LYS A 72 -31.70 -2.61 -14.64
C LYS A 72 -31.78 -1.63 -13.47
N GLY A 73 -32.81 -1.77 -12.61
CA GLY A 73 -32.95 -0.97 -11.40
C GLY A 73 -31.93 -1.36 -10.32
N GLN A 74 -31.67 -2.66 -10.15
CA GLN A 74 -30.67 -3.16 -9.19
C GLN A 74 -29.24 -2.75 -9.57
N ASN A 75 -28.88 -2.85 -10.85
CA ASN A 75 -27.55 -2.47 -11.34
C ASN A 75 -27.27 -0.97 -11.14
N MET A 76 -28.29 -0.11 -11.35
CA MET A 76 -28.15 1.34 -11.11
C MET A 76 -27.92 1.66 -9.63
N MET A 77 -28.64 1.02 -8.70
CA MET A 77 -28.44 1.25 -7.27
C MET A 77 -27.07 0.76 -6.77
N GLU A 78 -26.60 -0.37 -7.30
CA GLU A 78 -25.27 -0.91 -6.96
C GLU A 78 -24.16 0.01 -7.46
N CYS A 79 -24.26 0.48 -8.70
CA CYS A 79 -23.36 1.48 -9.26
C CYS A 79 -23.34 2.77 -8.44
N GLN A 80 -24.53 3.28 -8.05
CA GLN A 80 -24.63 4.48 -7.22
C GLN A 80 -23.92 4.31 -5.89
N ARG A 81 -24.12 3.17 -5.22
CA ARG A 81 -23.45 2.87 -3.95
C ARG A 81 -21.93 2.82 -4.11
N ALA A 82 -21.42 2.14 -5.15
CA ALA A 82 -19.98 2.03 -5.40
C ALA A 82 -19.34 3.42 -5.59
N TYR A 83 -19.95 4.29 -6.40
CA TYR A 83 -19.45 5.66 -6.59
C TYR A 83 -19.59 6.52 -5.33
N GLU A 84 -20.66 6.37 -4.54
CA GLU A 84 -20.81 7.09 -3.27
C GLU A 84 -19.69 6.70 -2.28
N GLU A 85 -19.31 5.43 -2.23
CA GLU A 85 -18.17 4.96 -1.42
C GLU A 85 -16.84 5.54 -1.90
N VAL A 86 -16.57 5.50 -3.21
CA VAL A 86 -15.36 6.08 -3.81
C VAL A 86 -15.27 7.58 -3.54
N ILE A 87 -16.36 8.32 -3.76
CA ILE A 87 -16.41 9.78 -3.53
C ILE A 87 -16.26 10.10 -2.04
N SER A 88 -16.90 9.32 -1.15
CA SER A 88 -16.77 9.50 0.30
C SER A 88 -15.34 9.27 0.77
N HIS A 89 -14.66 8.25 0.23
CA HIS A 89 -13.25 8.00 0.53
C HIS A 89 -12.37 9.11 -0.04
N HIS A 90 -12.56 9.49 -1.31
CA HIS A 90 -11.71 10.43 -2.02
C HIS A 90 -11.87 11.89 -1.55
N CYS A 91 -13.07 12.29 -1.10
CA CYS A 91 -13.33 13.63 -0.55
C CYS A 91 -13.04 13.73 0.95
N ARG A 92 -12.53 12.68 1.59
CA ARG A 92 -12.14 12.70 3.00
C ARG A 92 -10.74 13.30 3.13
N TYR A 93 -10.60 14.27 4.01
CA TYR A 93 -9.30 14.81 4.36
C TYR A 93 -8.56 13.87 5.32
N PRO A 94 -7.23 13.67 5.18
CA PRO A 94 -6.47 12.76 6.04
C PRO A 94 -6.69 13.03 7.54
N GLY A 95 -6.96 11.97 8.31
CA GLY A 95 -7.26 12.06 9.74
C GLY A 95 -8.70 12.44 10.08
N MET A 96 -9.53 12.79 9.10
CA MET A 96 -10.96 13.09 9.30
C MET A 96 -11.84 11.88 9.02
N ILE A 97 -12.94 11.75 9.76
CA ILE A 97 -13.89 10.64 9.58
C ILE A 97 -14.90 10.96 8.47
N ASP A 98 -15.33 12.22 8.39
CA ASP A 98 -16.38 12.65 7.47
C ASP A 98 -15.81 13.27 6.18
N PRO A 99 -16.38 12.96 4.99
CA PRO A 99 -15.99 13.60 3.74
C PRO A 99 -16.39 15.08 3.69
N CYS A 100 -15.61 15.87 2.96
CA CYS A 100 -15.86 17.29 2.77
C CYS A 100 -16.06 17.64 1.28
N TYR A 101 -17.25 18.15 0.97
CA TYR A 101 -17.65 18.49 -0.39
C TYR A 101 -17.61 20.01 -0.62
N ASN A 102 -17.33 20.43 -1.85
CA ASN A 102 -17.16 21.84 -2.25
C ASN A 102 -18.39 22.72 -1.92
N GLN A 103 -19.59 22.13 -1.84
CA GLN A 103 -20.82 22.86 -1.50
C GLN A 103 -21.12 22.96 0.00
N ASN A 104 -20.34 22.30 0.86
CA ASN A 104 -20.46 22.48 2.31
C ASN A 104 -20.03 23.90 2.76
N GLY A 105 -19.48 24.71 1.84
CA GLY A 105 -18.93 26.02 2.11
C GLY A 105 -19.94 27.17 2.34
N ASP A 106 -21.25 26.95 2.26
CA ASP A 106 -22.24 28.03 2.46
C ASP A 106 -23.19 27.83 3.65
N HIS A 107 -22.97 26.80 4.47
CA HIS A 107 -23.88 26.53 5.59
C HIS A 107 -23.35 27.08 6.91
N SER A 108 -23.92 28.24 7.27
CA SER A 108 -24.19 28.57 8.66
C SER A 108 -24.84 27.37 9.36
N SER A 109 -24.52 27.23 10.64
CA SER A 109 -24.61 26.03 11.47
C SER A 109 -26.00 25.40 11.70
N HIS A 110 -27.03 25.66 10.89
CA HIS A 110 -28.37 25.08 11.02
C HIS A 110 -28.99 24.73 9.65
N SER A 111 -28.64 23.54 9.09
CA SER A 111 -29.24 22.88 7.90
C SER A 111 -28.84 23.48 6.53
N PRO A 112 -28.68 22.69 5.42
CA PRO A 112 -29.26 21.38 5.11
C PRO A 112 -28.29 20.34 4.51
N ARG A 113 -28.14 19.17 5.17
CA ARG A 113 -27.58 17.94 4.54
C ARG A 113 -28.34 17.49 3.27
N ILE A 114 -29.52 18.05 3.02
CA ILE A 114 -30.48 17.61 2.00
C ILE A 114 -30.09 18.06 0.58
N ASP A 115 -29.34 19.16 0.40
CA ASP A 115 -29.06 19.71 -0.95
C ASP A 115 -27.78 19.13 -1.57
N ILE A 116 -26.72 18.97 -0.77
CA ILE A 116 -25.46 18.35 -1.19
C ILE A 116 -25.68 16.91 -1.67
N SER A 117 -26.56 16.17 -0.99
CA SER A 117 -26.94 14.80 -1.38
C SER A 117 -27.52 14.74 -2.80
N LYS A 118 -28.33 15.73 -3.22
CA LYS A 118 -28.94 15.75 -4.56
C LYS A 118 -27.93 16.00 -5.67
N LYS A 119 -26.95 16.89 -5.45
CA LYS A 119 -25.91 17.17 -6.46
C LYS A 119 -24.93 16.00 -6.61
N ILE A 120 -24.56 15.37 -5.49
CA ILE A 120 -23.73 14.16 -5.51
C ILE A 120 -24.49 13.06 -6.23
N GLN A 121 -25.75 12.78 -5.85
CA GLN A 121 -26.57 11.75 -6.49
C GLN A 121 -26.79 12.00 -7.98
N SER A 122 -26.98 13.25 -8.42
CA SER A 122 -27.14 13.55 -9.84
C SER A 122 -25.85 13.34 -10.63
N THR A 123 -24.70 13.70 -10.06
CA THR A 123 -23.38 13.48 -10.68
C THR A 123 -23.07 11.99 -10.74
N VAL A 124 -23.25 11.27 -9.63
CA VAL A 124 -23.09 9.81 -9.54
C VAL A 124 -23.99 9.10 -10.54
N ARG A 125 -25.27 9.51 -10.66
CA ARG A 125 -26.18 8.94 -11.64
C ARG A 125 -25.68 9.12 -13.07
N GLN A 126 -25.18 10.31 -13.42
CA GLN A 126 -24.57 10.53 -14.74
C GLN A 126 -23.32 9.67 -14.96
N CYS A 127 -22.54 9.44 -13.89
CA CYS A 127 -21.38 8.56 -13.89
C CYS A 127 -21.72 7.07 -13.95
N CYS A 128 -22.94 6.68 -13.58
CA CYS A 128 -23.46 5.33 -13.82
C CYS A 128 -24.02 5.16 -15.22
N GLU A 129 -24.54 6.23 -15.83
CA GLU A 129 -25.10 6.21 -17.18
C GLU A 129 -24.01 6.34 -18.27
N SER A 130 -22.83 6.86 -17.95
CA SER A 130 -21.72 7.13 -18.88
C SER A 130 -20.34 6.89 -18.25
N SER A 131 -19.25 6.94 -19.04
CA SER A 131 -17.91 6.89 -18.45
C SER A 131 -17.66 8.15 -17.61
N CYS A 132 -17.12 7.97 -16.40
CA CYS A 132 -16.90 9.06 -15.45
C CYS A 132 -15.40 9.20 -15.18
N PRO A 133 -14.73 10.19 -15.79
CA PRO A 133 -13.34 10.47 -15.45
C PRO A 133 -13.23 10.98 -14.00
N LEU A 134 -12.13 10.63 -13.34
CA LEU A 134 -11.88 10.95 -11.93
C LEU A 134 -11.91 12.47 -11.67
N ASP A 135 -11.47 13.27 -12.64
CA ASP A 135 -11.47 14.75 -12.60
C ASP A 135 -12.87 15.33 -12.31
N ARG A 136 -13.92 14.63 -12.74
CA ARG A 136 -15.30 15.04 -12.56
C ARG A 136 -15.77 14.80 -11.13
N LEU A 137 -15.30 13.70 -10.51
CA LEU A 137 -15.56 13.39 -9.11
C LEU A 137 -14.75 14.30 -8.19
N GLU A 138 -13.50 14.59 -8.55
CA GLU A 138 -12.63 15.51 -7.81
C GLU A 138 -13.23 16.90 -7.64
N LYS A 139 -13.95 17.41 -8.66
CA LYS A 139 -14.66 18.70 -8.60
C LYS A 139 -15.76 18.76 -7.53
N LEU A 140 -16.24 17.61 -7.04
CA LEU A 140 -17.18 17.53 -5.92
C LEU A 140 -16.48 17.69 -4.58
N CYS A 141 -15.20 17.31 -4.49
CA CYS A 141 -14.43 17.37 -3.27
C CYS A 141 -13.93 18.78 -2.96
N CYS A 142 -13.78 19.04 -1.67
CA CYS A 142 -13.19 20.27 -1.19
C CYS A 142 -11.66 20.16 -1.19
N ARG A 143 -10.97 21.01 -1.96
CA ARG A 143 -9.50 21.01 -2.04
C ARG A 143 -8.83 22.31 -1.57
N THR A 144 -9.58 23.40 -1.48
CA THR A 144 -9.03 24.69 -1.03
C THR A 144 -9.03 24.77 0.49
N SER A 145 -8.00 25.40 1.06
CA SER A 145 -7.92 25.64 2.50
C SER A 145 -9.13 26.42 3.03
N THR A 146 -9.65 27.37 2.24
CA THR A 146 -10.86 28.14 2.56
C THR A 146 -12.10 27.27 2.66
N CYS A 147 -12.22 26.24 1.81
CA CYS A 147 -13.33 25.31 1.86
C CYS A 147 -13.14 24.28 3.00
N LEU A 148 -11.93 23.76 3.22
CA LEU A 148 -11.65 22.77 4.27
C LEU A 148 -11.86 23.34 5.68
N LYS A 149 -11.47 24.61 5.90
CA LYS A 149 -11.76 25.34 7.15
C LYS A 149 -13.25 25.40 7.46
N LYS A 150 -14.11 25.42 6.44
CA LYS A 150 -15.56 25.44 6.63
C LYS A 150 -16.12 24.07 7.02
N CYS A 151 -15.56 22.99 6.47
CA CYS A 151 -16.00 21.63 6.82
C CYS A 151 -15.51 21.18 8.20
N TYR A 152 -14.25 21.45 8.51
CA TYR A 152 -13.54 20.84 9.64
C TYR A 152 -13.23 21.82 10.77
N GLY A 153 -13.59 23.10 10.58
CA GLY A 153 -13.29 24.17 11.51
C GLY A 153 -11.91 24.78 11.29
N THR A 154 -11.68 25.94 11.93
CA THR A 154 -10.44 26.72 11.80
C THR A 154 -9.24 26.06 12.51
N HIS A 155 -9.50 25.31 13.58
CA HIS A 155 -8.47 24.69 14.41
C HIS A 155 -7.71 23.54 13.74
N LEU A 156 -8.25 22.98 12.65
CA LEU A 156 -7.62 21.83 11.98
C LEU A 156 -6.45 22.24 11.07
N LEU A 157 -6.34 23.53 10.70
CA LEU A 157 -5.25 24.05 9.88
C LEU A 157 -4.28 24.95 10.66
N ASP A 158 -4.48 25.10 11.98
CA ASP A 158 -3.57 25.81 12.86
C ASP A 158 -2.35 24.91 13.16
N GLY A 159 -1.46 24.77 12.18
CA GLY A 159 -0.28 23.91 12.25
C GLY A 159 0.06 23.20 10.95
N ILE A 160 -0.80 23.29 9.93
CA ILE A 160 -0.50 22.75 8.60
C ILE A 160 0.13 23.87 7.76
N PRO A 161 1.37 23.71 7.25
CA PRO A 161 1.98 24.67 6.35
C PRO A 161 1.03 24.98 5.17
N GLN A 162 0.83 26.25 4.86
CA GLN A 162 -0.10 26.70 3.80
C GLN A 162 0.44 26.45 2.38
N ASP A 163 1.65 25.96 2.32
CA ASP A 163 2.42 25.53 1.18
C ASP A 163 1.88 24.15 0.76
N ALA A 164 1.21 24.11 -0.41
CA ALA A 164 0.64 22.91 -1.00
C ALA A 164 1.66 21.76 -1.17
N ASP A 165 2.95 22.07 -1.08
CA ASP A 165 4.07 21.13 -1.18
C ASP A 165 4.28 20.27 0.08
N ALA A 166 3.76 20.70 1.24
CA ALA A 166 3.88 19.96 2.50
C ALA A 166 3.00 18.69 2.54
N TYR A 167 1.86 18.70 1.84
CA TYR A 167 1.01 17.51 1.71
C TYR A 167 1.69 16.41 0.91
N LYS A 168 2.40 16.79 -0.15
CA LYS A 168 3.16 15.84 -0.97
C LYS A 168 4.38 15.28 -0.22
N TYR A 169 4.77 15.80 0.95
CA TYR A 169 5.82 15.20 1.80
C TYR A 169 5.24 14.21 2.82
N LEU A 170 3.97 14.39 3.16
CA LEU A 170 3.24 13.55 4.12
C LEU A 170 2.72 12.24 3.53
N ASP A 171 2.66 12.06 2.20
CA ASP A 171 2.15 10.81 1.61
C ASP A 171 3.26 9.75 1.44
N GLU A 172 4.49 10.15 1.12
CA GLU A 172 5.58 9.22 0.76
C GLU A 172 6.26 8.54 1.97
N VAL A 173 6.32 9.21 3.12
CA VAL A 173 6.92 8.62 4.34
C VAL A 173 5.97 7.61 5.00
N PRO A 174 4.65 7.86 5.12
CA PRO A 174 3.71 6.86 5.63
C PRO A 174 3.54 5.65 4.73
N GLU A 175 3.64 5.79 3.40
CA GLU A 175 3.60 4.65 2.47
C GLU A 175 4.74 3.66 2.73
N ASN A 176 5.99 4.15 2.65
CA ASN A 176 7.16 3.33 2.94
C ASN A 176 7.20 2.80 4.39
N GLY A 177 6.66 3.58 5.34
CA GLY A 177 6.52 3.16 6.74
C GLY A 177 5.53 2.00 6.92
N ALA A 178 4.41 2.04 6.20
CA ALA A 178 3.42 0.96 6.20
C ALA A 178 3.98 -0.33 5.60
N ASP A 179 4.81 -0.24 4.55
CA ASP A 179 5.48 -1.40 3.96
C ASP A 179 6.45 -2.07 4.94
N VAL A 180 7.24 -1.28 5.69
CA VAL A 180 8.12 -1.82 6.73
C VAL A 180 7.33 -2.46 7.87
N ALA A 181 6.17 -1.90 8.22
CA ALA A 181 5.27 -2.50 9.20
C ALA A 181 4.68 -3.83 8.68
N HIS A 182 4.29 -3.88 7.41
CA HIS A 182 3.84 -5.10 6.72
C HIS A 182 4.93 -6.18 6.74
N LEU A 183 6.17 -5.82 6.40
CA LEU A 183 7.31 -6.73 6.46
C LEU A 183 7.49 -7.32 7.86
N ASN A 184 7.52 -6.48 8.89
CA ASN A 184 7.65 -6.95 10.28
C ASN A 184 6.43 -7.73 10.80
N TYR A 185 5.26 -7.58 10.20
CA TYR A 185 4.07 -8.30 10.62
C TYR A 185 3.97 -9.68 9.95
N LEU A 186 4.00 -9.73 8.61
CA LEU A 186 3.79 -10.96 7.84
C LEU A 186 5.09 -11.76 7.64
N HIS A 187 6.17 -11.09 7.27
CA HIS A 187 7.40 -11.78 6.90
C HIS A 187 8.27 -12.15 8.11
N ARG A 188 7.98 -11.59 9.29
CA ARG A 188 8.73 -11.88 10.52
C ARG A 188 8.76 -13.36 10.87
N SER A 189 7.62 -14.02 10.83
CA SER A 189 7.49 -15.48 11.08
C SER A 189 7.14 -16.27 9.82
N GLY A 190 6.75 -15.60 8.72
CA GLY A 190 6.28 -16.23 7.50
C GLY A 190 7.25 -17.25 6.88
N ILE A 191 8.56 -17.04 7.01
CA ILE A 191 9.57 -17.95 6.48
C ILE A 191 9.50 -19.37 7.07
N ASN A 192 8.89 -19.55 8.25
CA ASN A 192 8.74 -20.87 8.86
C ASN A 192 7.65 -21.73 8.21
N TYR A 193 6.75 -21.11 7.42
CA TYR A 193 5.56 -21.76 6.87
C TYR A 193 5.50 -21.73 5.33
N GLY A 194 6.54 -21.17 4.68
CA GLY A 194 6.65 -21.15 3.22
C GLY A 194 5.60 -20.26 2.56
N ASN A 195 4.87 -20.81 1.60
CA ASN A 195 3.83 -20.12 0.83
C ASN A 195 2.41 -20.25 1.44
N ASP A 196 2.22 -21.07 2.47
CA ASP A 196 0.91 -21.23 3.10
C ASP A 196 0.67 -20.12 4.14
N ILE A 197 0.13 -19.00 3.65
CA ILE A 197 -0.19 -17.82 4.45
C ILE A 197 -1.18 -18.11 5.59
N THR A 198 -2.00 -19.15 5.48
CA THR A 198 -3.04 -19.48 6.47
C THR A 198 -2.45 -20.10 7.74
N ARG A 199 -1.21 -20.60 7.67
CA ARG A 199 -0.49 -21.23 8.78
C ARG A 199 0.48 -20.30 9.50
N ILE A 200 0.65 -19.07 9.01
CA ILE A 200 1.57 -18.11 9.61
C ILE A 200 1.02 -17.66 10.97
N GLU A 201 1.71 -18.03 12.04
CA GLU A 201 1.41 -17.55 13.39
C GLU A 201 1.95 -16.13 13.58
N LEU A 202 1.09 -15.12 13.38
CA LEU A 202 1.46 -13.69 13.47
C LEU A 202 1.66 -13.22 14.92
N ASN A 203 0.99 -13.85 15.88
CA ASN A 203 1.04 -13.49 17.30
C ASN A 203 2.10 -14.28 18.10
N LYS A 204 2.98 -15.01 17.42
CA LYS A 204 4.02 -15.80 18.09
C LYS A 204 5.21 -14.89 18.40
N ASP A 205 5.45 -14.66 19.68
CA ASP A 205 6.52 -13.76 20.12
C ASP A 205 7.92 -14.28 19.80
N ASP A 206 8.11 -15.61 19.77
CA ASP A 206 9.39 -16.29 19.53
C ASP A 206 9.27 -17.39 18.45
N PRO A 207 9.22 -17.02 17.16
CA PRO A 207 9.25 -17.98 16.07
C PRO A 207 10.65 -18.60 15.90
N LEU A 208 10.71 -19.82 15.36
CA LEU A 208 11.96 -20.56 15.20
C LEU A 208 12.96 -19.75 14.37
N ILE A 209 12.55 -19.29 13.19
CA ILE A 209 13.28 -18.31 12.38
C ILE A 209 12.52 -16.98 12.46
N MET A 210 13.23 -15.90 12.73
CA MET A 210 12.68 -14.55 12.78
C MET A 210 13.48 -13.63 11.86
N HIS A 211 12.80 -13.01 10.91
CA HIS A 211 13.38 -11.95 10.06
C HIS A 211 12.92 -10.60 10.61
N LYS A 212 13.86 -9.69 10.85
CA LYS A 212 13.60 -8.33 11.36
C LYS A 212 13.96 -7.30 10.32
N TRP A 213 13.16 -6.24 10.23
CA TRP A 213 13.41 -5.06 9.41
C TRP A 213 13.39 -3.81 10.29
N LEU A 214 14.50 -3.10 10.34
CA LEU A 214 14.64 -1.84 11.06
C LEU A 214 14.87 -0.74 10.02
N ALA A 215 13.84 0.06 9.78
CA ALA A 215 13.93 1.20 8.89
C ALA A 215 14.04 2.51 9.68
N SER A 216 14.78 3.45 9.11
CA SER A 216 14.85 4.84 9.56
C SER A 216 14.87 5.76 8.34
N TRP A 217 14.29 6.95 8.50
CA TRP A 217 14.20 7.95 7.45
C TRP A 217 14.82 9.24 7.92
N GLU A 218 15.61 9.86 7.05
CA GLU A 218 16.23 11.16 7.29
C GLU A 218 16.11 11.99 6.02
N GLN A 219 15.81 13.27 6.16
CA GLN A 219 15.88 14.23 5.06
C GLN A 219 17.33 14.71 4.90
N MET A 220 17.80 14.89 3.66
CA MET A 220 19.13 15.45 3.44
C MET A 220 19.17 16.94 3.80
N GLU A 221 20.30 17.39 4.36
CA GLU A 221 20.54 18.78 4.71
C GLU A 221 21.00 19.60 3.49
N GLY A 222 20.89 20.93 3.58
CA GLY A 222 21.37 21.86 2.55
C GLY A 222 20.41 22.04 1.37
N ASP A 223 20.96 22.05 0.16
CA ASP A 223 20.22 22.30 -1.09
C ASP A 223 19.45 21.06 -1.57
N GLU A 224 19.72 19.88 -1.00
CA GLU A 224 19.11 18.59 -1.36
C GLU A 224 17.93 18.20 -0.46
N LYS A 225 17.24 19.17 0.17
CA LYS A 225 16.07 18.89 1.03
C LYS A 225 14.94 18.15 0.33
N HIS A 226 14.90 18.16 -1.00
CA HIS A 226 13.94 17.40 -1.79
C HIS A 226 14.24 15.90 -1.84
N VAL A 227 15.35 15.45 -1.25
CA VAL A 227 15.78 14.05 -1.18
C VAL A 227 15.52 13.48 0.22
N SER A 228 14.74 12.41 0.28
CA SER A 228 14.56 11.58 1.48
C SER A 228 15.46 10.35 1.42
N VAL A 229 16.08 9.99 2.53
CA VAL A 229 17.00 8.85 2.65
C VAL A 229 16.39 7.83 3.59
N MET A 230 16.09 6.65 3.07
CA MET A 230 15.73 5.49 3.87
C MET A 230 16.98 4.64 4.15
N ARG A 231 17.21 4.30 5.42
CA ARG A 231 18.17 3.26 5.83
C ARG A 231 17.40 2.07 6.37
N LEU A 232 17.62 0.91 5.79
CA LEU A 232 17.02 -0.36 6.16
C LEU A 232 18.11 -1.33 6.61
N ASP A 233 18.02 -1.78 7.84
CA ASP A 233 18.83 -2.87 8.41
C ASP A 233 17.94 -4.08 8.58
N GLN A 234 18.26 -5.17 7.88
CA GLN A 234 17.54 -6.43 8.03
C GLN A 234 18.47 -7.54 8.48
N VAL A 235 17.94 -8.44 9.31
CA VAL A 235 18.69 -9.59 9.83
C VAL A 235 17.76 -10.75 10.08
N MET A 236 18.27 -11.97 9.85
CA MET A 236 17.58 -13.19 10.24
C MET A 236 18.17 -13.73 11.55
N SER A 237 17.30 -14.30 12.38
CA SER A 237 17.68 -14.90 13.65
C SER A 237 17.02 -16.26 13.81
N LEU A 238 17.71 -17.19 14.47
CA LEU A 238 17.21 -18.51 14.83
C LEU A 238 17.05 -18.57 16.36
N LYS A 239 15.81 -18.68 16.86
CA LYS A 239 15.47 -18.62 18.30
C LYS A 239 16.15 -17.46 19.03
N GLY A 240 16.08 -16.27 18.43
CA GLY A 240 16.69 -15.04 18.96
C GLY A 240 18.19 -14.87 18.70
N TRP A 241 18.89 -15.88 18.20
CA TRP A 241 20.31 -15.76 17.82
C TRP A 241 20.44 -15.27 16.39
N GLU A 242 21.05 -14.11 16.18
CA GLU A 242 21.30 -13.59 14.83
C GLU A 242 22.16 -14.55 14.03
N ILE A 243 21.68 -14.91 12.84
CA ILE A 243 22.41 -15.79 11.94
C ILE A 243 23.48 -14.94 11.26
N PRO A 244 24.78 -15.24 11.44
CA PRO A 244 25.83 -14.46 10.81
C PRO A 244 25.67 -14.50 9.28
N PHE A 245 26.08 -13.42 8.61
CA PHE A 245 25.97 -13.24 7.15
C PHE A 245 24.55 -13.08 6.58
N THR A 246 23.51 -13.06 7.41
CA THR A 246 22.15 -12.72 6.96
C THR A 246 21.81 -11.24 7.13
N ARG A 247 22.69 -10.50 7.80
CA ARG A 247 22.51 -9.07 8.00
C ARG A 247 22.84 -8.31 6.72
N THR A 248 21.92 -7.48 6.26
CA THR A 248 22.15 -6.60 5.12
C THR A 248 21.71 -5.18 5.45
N TYR A 249 22.46 -4.23 4.90
CA TYR A 249 22.22 -2.80 5.07
C TYR A 249 21.91 -2.22 3.71
N LEU A 250 20.74 -1.60 3.60
CA LEU A 250 20.26 -0.95 2.39
C LEU A 250 20.07 0.54 2.66
N LYS A 251 20.54 1.37 1.73
CA LYS A 251 20.31 2.81 1.73
C LYS A 251 19.61 3.17 0.43
N ALA A 252 18.38 3.64 0.52
CA ALA A 252 17.60 4.11 -0.61
C ALA A 252 17.50 5.63 -0.57
N TYR A 253 17.60 6.24 -1.75
CA TYR A 253 17.41 7.68 -1.94
C TYR A 253 16.14 7.87 -2.74
N GLN A 254 15.25 8.69 -2.22
CA GLN A 254 13.99 9.03 -2.86
C GLN A 254 14.06 10.50 -3.24
N VAL A 255 14.13 10.75 -4.55
CA VAL A 255 14.17 12.10 -5.11
C VAL A 255 12.75 12.46 -5.53
N LYS A 256 12.20 13.49 -4.90
CA LYS A 256 10.90 14.01 -5.29
C LYS A 256 11.07 14.95 -6.47
N CYS A 257 10.58 14.56 -7.64
CA CYS A 257 10.55 15.45 -8.80
C CYS A 257 9.61 16.63 -8.52
N GLU A 258 10.16 17.85 -8.54
CA GLU A 258 9.40 19.10 -8.66
C GLU A 258 8.81 19.16 -10.07
N LYS A 259 7.49 19.39 -10.17
CA LYS A 259 6.78 19.53 -11.45
C LYS A 259 6.56 21.01 -11.74
#